data_AF-A0A7Y3T149-F1
#
_entry.id   AF-A0A7Y3T149-F1
#
_cell.length_a   1.000
_cell.length_b   1.000
_cell.length_c   1.000
_cell.angle_alpha   90.00
_cell.angle_beta   90.00
_cell.angle_gamma   90.00
#
_symmetry.space_group_name_H-M   'P 1'
#
loop_
_entity.id
_entity.type
_entity.pdbx_description
1 polymer ?
#
loop_
_entity_poly.entity_id
_entity_poly.type
_entity_poly.pdbx_seq_one_letter_code
_entity_poly.pdbx_strand_id
1 'polypeptide(L)'
;MDFNAPRALLDLLPAGQLPAVEGLHLSYSTGAGQLHLIVLSSLEPSQPMSAIIPLDSFGLDRIEALTRLWRSLHGHRVPPDTRITAQQRRRLKNMLRAVDGRINDADYREIAEVIFGVERVAAEPWKTSALRDVVLDLVKDGFAMIDGGYRKLLRHRRRF
;
A
#
# COMPACT_ATOMS: atom_id res chain seq x y z
N MET A 1 -2.20 -31.13 -13.45
CA MET A 1 -2.10 -30.56 -12.10
C MET A 1 -3.42 -30.82 -11.43
N ASP A 2 -3.40 -31.48 -10.27
CA ASP A 2 -4.62 -31.84 -9.55
C ASP A 2 -5.15 -30.59 -8.82
N PHE A 3 -6.34 -30.11 -9.22
CA PHE A 3 -6.95 -28.90 -8.64
C PHE A 3 -7.44 -29.12 -7.20
N ASN A 4 -7.47 -30.37 -6.74
CA ASN A 4 -7.97 -30.75 -5.41
C ASN A 4 -6.85 -30.97 -4.38
N ALA A 5 -5.58 -30.80 -4.78
CA ALA A 5 -4.47 -30.95 -3.85
C ALA A 5 -4.45 -29.77 -2.86
N PRO A 6 -4.42 -30.03 -1.54
CA PRO A 6 -4.31 -28.97 -0.55
C PRO A 6 -2.99 -28.21 -0.71
N ARG A 7 -3.05 -26.89 -0.56
CA ARG A 7 -1.86 -26.03 -0.58
C ARG A 7 -1.17 -26.04 0.77
N ALA A 8 0.15 -26.06 0.74
CA ALA A 8 0.99 -26.17 1.91
C ALA A 8 1.97 -24.98 2.01
N LEU A 9 2.65 -24.83 3.14
CA LEU A 9 3.50 -23.67 3.40
C LEU A 9 4.63 -23.53 2.35
N LEU A 10 5.14 -24.64 1.82
CA LEU A 10 6.13 -24.62 0.74
C LEU A 10 5.65 -23.89 -0.53
N ASP A 11 4.34 -23.85 -0.80
CA ASP A 11 3.78 -23.18 -1.98
C ASP A 11 3.89 -21.64 -1.88
N LEU A 12 4.17 -21.13 -0.67
CA LEU A 12 4.36 -19.71 -0.41
C LEU A 12 5.84 -19.30 -0.46
N LEU A 13 6.76 -20.24 -0.71
CA LEU A 13 8.18 -19.95 -0.75
C LEU A 13 8.66 -19.69 -2.19
N PRO A 14 9.54 -18.69 -2.41
CA PRO A 14 10.14 -17.81 -1.40
C PRO A 14 9.20 -16.66 -0.99
N ALA A 15 8.96 -16.53 0.32
CA ALA A 15 8.35 -15.36 0.94
C ALA A 15 9.34 -14.72 1.90
N GLY A 16 9.34 -13.40 2.02
CA GLY A 16 10.12 -12.71 3.05
C GLY A 16 9.56 -13.09 4.42
N GLN A 17 10.42 -13.53 5.34
CA GLN A 17 10.01 -14.05 6.65
C GLN A 17 10.53 -13.15 7.77
N LEU A 18 9.66 -12.82 8.72
CA LEU A 18 10.00 -12.06 9.92
C LEU A 18 9.29 -12.66 11.14
N PRO A 19 9.96 -12.77 12.31
CA PRO A 19 9.27 -13.10 13.55
C PRO A 19 8.23 -12.02 13.89
N ALA A 20 7.06 -12.44 14.36
CA ALA A 20 6.01 -11.58 14.88
C ALA A 20 5.52 -12.11 16.24
N VAL A 21 4.89 -11.24 17.04
CA VAL A 21 4.33 -11.62 18.36
C VAL A 21 3.31 -12.76 18.22
N GLU A 22 2.57 -12.78 17.11
CA GLU A 22 1.49 -13.73 16.81
C GLU A 22 1.98 -15.00 16.09
N GLY A 23 3.27 -15.08 15.72
CA GLY A 23 3.83 -16.20 14.98
C GLY A 23 4.82 -15.78 13.90
N LEU A 24 4.81 -16.43 12.74
CA LEU A 24 5.70 -16.10 11.61
C LEU A 24 4.98 -15.18 10.62
N HIS A 25 5.51 -13.98 10.41
CA HIS A 25 5.02 -13.07 9.37
C HIS A 25 5.68 -13.40 8.02
N LEU A 26 4.85 -13.58 7.00
CA LEU A 26 5.26 -13.86 5.62
C LEU A 26 4.83 -12.72 4.70
N SER A 27 5.76 -12.23 3.89
CA SER A 27 5.49 -11.34 2.76
C SER A 27 5.59 -12.15 1.47
N TYR A 28 4.45 -12.47 0.89
CA TYR A 28 4.33 -13.28 -0.32
C TYR A 28 4.07 -12.39 -1.54
N SER A 29 4.95 -12.49 -2.55
CA SER A 29 4.82 -11.71 -3.77
C SER A 29 3.82 -12.35 -4.72
N THR A 30 2.89 -11.55 -5.22
CA THR A 30 1.97 -11.92 -6.29
C THR A 30 2.23 -11.04 -7.51
N GLY A 31 1.76 -11.46 -8.68
CA GLY A 31 1.79 -10.62 -9.88
C GLY A 31 1.04 -9.28 -9.76
N ALA A 32 0.26 -9.09 -8.68
CA ALA A 32 -0.54 -7.90 -8.43
C ALA A 32 -0.12 -7.13 -7.15
N GLY A 33 1.03 -7.47 -6.56
CA GLY A 33 1.55 -6.83 -5.34
C GLY A 33 1.90 -7.83 -4.25
N GLN A 34 2.14 -7.33 -3.03
CA GLN A 34 2.51 -8.15 -1.88
C GLN A 34 1.27 -8.52 -1.05
N LEU A 35 1.25 -9.75 -0.54
CA LEU A 35 0.31 -10.21 0.46
C LEU A 35 1.05 -10.50 1.76
N HIS A 36 0.46 -10.06 2.87
CA HIS A 36 1.01 -10.26 4.20
C HIS A 36 0.19 -11.31 4.93
N LEU A 37 0.86 -12.35 5.43
CA LEU A 37 0.25 -13.44 6.17
C LEU A 37 0.90 -13.58 7.55
N ILE A 38 0.12 -14.06 8.51
CA ILE A 38 0.61 -14.47 9.82
C ILE A 38 0.32 -15.95 9.95
N VAL A 39 1.37 -16.73 10.17
CA VAL A 39 1.31 -18.16 10.45
C VAL A 39 1.28 -18.33 11.97
N LEU A 40 0.10 -18.68 12.49
CA LEU A 40 -0.23 -18.68 13.92
C LEU A 40 0.38 -19.84 14.72
N SER A 41 0.80 -20.89 14.05
CA SER A 41 1.39 -22.09 14.63
C SER A 41 2.53 -22.58 13.76
N SER A 42 3.49 -23.31 14.32
CA SER A 42 4.52 -23.97 13.53
C SER A 42 3.84 -24.93 12.55
N LEU A 43 3.72 -24.52 11.28
CA LEU A 43 3.24 -25.38 10.20
C LEU A 43 4.43 -26.13 9.67
N GLU A 44 4.36 -27.46 9.67
CA GLU A 44 5.32 -28.26 8.92
C GLU A 44 5.22 -27.86 7.43
N PRO A 45 6.35 -27.75 6.70
CA PRO A 45 6.35 -27.20 5.34
C PRO A 45 5.34 -27.86 4.39
N SER A 46 5.11 -29.17 4.55
CA SER A 46 4.21 -30.00 3.74
C SER A 46 2.77 -30.07 4.27
N GLN A 47 2.48 -29.47 5.42
CA GLN A 47 1.15 -29.53 6.03
C GLN A 47 0.14 -28.66 5.26
N PRO A 48 -1.07 -29.17 4.98
CA PRO A 48 -2.16 -28.36 4.44
C PRO A 48 -2.43 -27.11 5.27
N MET A 49 -2.55 -25.97 4.60
CA MET A 49 -2.83 -24.70 5.24
C MET A 49 -4.34 -24.45 5.38
N SER A 50 -4.72 -23.76 6.45
CA SER A 50 -6.07 -23.19 6.63
C SER A 50 -5.95 -21.70 6.91
N ALA A 51 -6.88 -20.92 6.36
CA ALA A 51 -6.97 -19.47 6.60
C ALA A 51 -8.02 -19.17 7.66
N ILE A 52 -7.63 -18.43 8.70
CA ILE A 52 -8.54 -17.91 9.72
C ILE A 52 -8.81 -16.44 9.43
N ILE A 53 -10.08 -16.08 9.26
CA ILE A 53 -10.51 -14.69 9.01
C ILE A 53 -11.34 -14.20 10.20
N PRO A 54 -10.81 -13.26 11.01
CA PRO A 54 -11.61 -12.58 12.02
C PRO A 54 -12.81 -11.87 11.41
N LEU A 55 -13.98 -12.00 12.06
CA LEU A 55 -15.20 -11.26 11.70
C LEU A 55 -15.19 -9.86 12.34
N ASP A 56 -14.19 -9.07 11.98
CA ASP A 56 -14.00 -7.71 12.46
C ASP A 56 -14.31 -6.67 11.36
N SER A 57 -14.10 -5.38 11.68
CA SER A 57 -14.27 -4.28 10.71
C SER A 57 -13.38 -4.37 9.45
N PHE A 58 -12.40 -5.29 9.42
CA PHE A 58 -11.52 -5.57 8.28
C PHE A 58 -11.83 -6.90 7.60
N GLY A 59 -12.87 -7.63 8.00
CA GLY A 59 -13.17 -8.96 7.48
C GLY A 59 -13.24 -9.00 5.96
N LEU A 60 -13.87 -8.00 5.33
CA LEU A 60 -13.94 -7.94 3.87
C LEU A 60 -12.60 -7.62 3.19
N ASP A 61 -11.73 -6.83 3.82
CA ASP A 61 -10.35 -6.61 3.34
C ASP A 61 -9.53 -7.90 3.40
N ARG A 62 -9.72 -8.70 4.46
CA ARG A 62 -9.07 -10.00 4.65
C ARG A 62 -9.59 -11.04 3.65
N ILE A 63 -10.90 -11.06 3.36
CA ILE A 63 -11.50 -11.95 2.34
C ILE A 63 -10.96 -11.65 0.94
N GLU A 64 -10.81 -10.36 0.60
CA GLU A 64 -10.22 -9.97 -0.69
C GLU A 64 -8.74 -10.39 -0.78
N ALA A 65 -7.97 -10.21 0.31
CA ALA A 65 -6.59 -10.69 0.40
C ALA A 65 -6.52 -12.22 0.25
N LEU A 66 -7.41 -12.97 0.90
CA LEU A 66 -7.51 -14.43 0.75
C LEU A 66 -7.86 -14.84 -0.68
N THR A 67 -8.76 -14.12 -1.33
CA THR A 67 -9.12 -14.37 -2.75
C THR A 67 -7.91 -14.19 -3.65
N ARG A 68 -7.10 -13.15 -3.42
CA ARG A 68 -5.84 -12.90 -4.16
C ARG A 68 -4.80 -14.00 -3.88
N LEU A 69 -4.67 -14.43 -2.62
CA LEU A 69 -3.79 -15.53 -2.23
C LEU A 69 -4.19 -16.83 -2.94
N TRP A 70 -5.46 -17.22 -2.85
CA TRP A 70 -5.98 -18.44 -3.45
C TRP A 70 -5.75 -18.44 -4.96
N ARG A 71 -6.05 -17.33 -5.64
CA ARG A 71 -5.80 -17.21 -7.09
C ARG A 71 -4.32 -17.34 -7.43
N SER A 72 -3.43 -16.71 -6.66
CA SER A 72 -1.98 -16.82 -6.86
C SER A 72 -1.49 -18.26 -6.73
N LEU A 73 -1.91 -18.95 -5.67
CA LEU A 73 -1.54 -20.34 -5.40
C LEU A 73 -2.02 -21.32 -6.49
N HIS A 74 -3.14 -21.01 -7.16
CA HIS A 74 -3.71 -21.86 -8.21
C HIS A 74 -3.33 -21.41 -9.63
N GLY A 75 -2.36 -20.49 -9.77
CA GLY A 75 -1.90 -20.01 -11.08
C GLY A 75 -2.95 -19.19 -11.84
N HIS A 76 -3.97 -18.67 -11.15
CA HIS A 76 -4.97 -17.80 -11.74
C HIS A 76 -4.52 -16.33 -11.73
N ARG A 77 -5.12 -15.54 -12.62
CA ARG A 77 -4.90 -14.08 -12.65
C ARG A 77 -5.32 -13.46 -11.31
N VAL A 78 -4.34 -12.89 -10.61
CA VAL A 78 -4.54 -12.19 -9.33
C VAL A 78 -5.12 -10.79 -9.60
N PRO A 79 -6.26 -10.42 -8.98
CA PRO A 79 -6.81 -9.07 -9.06
C PRO A 79 -5.84 -8.01 -8.49
N PRO A 80 -5.84 -6.79 -9.06
CA PRO A 80 -5.07 -5.68 -8.52
C PRO A 80 -5.59 -5.27 -7.13
N ASP A 81 -4.69 -4.74 -6.30
CA ASP A 81 -5.07 -4.06 -5.06
C ASP A 81 -5.72 -2.72 -5.36
N THR A 82 -6.99 -2.54 -4.99
CA THR A 82 -7.77 -1.34 -5.33
C THR A 82 -7.86 -0.30 -4.22
N ARG A 83 -7.16 -0.49 -3.09
CA ARG A 83 -7.16 0.46 -1.96
C ARG A 83 -6.72 1.86 -2.34
N ILE A 84 -5.80 1.97 -3.31
CA ILE A 84 -5.20 3.22 -3.74
C ILE A 84 -5.36 3.35 -5.25
N THR A 85 -6.12 4.36 -5.68
CA THR A 85 -6.27 4.67 -7.10
C THR A 85 -4.97 5.26 -7.68
N ALA A 86 -4.80 5.23 -9.01
CA ALA A 86 -3.65 5.83 -9.66
C ALA A 86 -3.49 7.34 -9.32
N GLN A 87 -4.59 8.08 -9.26
CA GLN A 87 -4.60 9.50 -8.89
C GLN A 87 -4.18 9.71 -7.43
N GLN A 88 -4.70 8.89 -6.51
CA GLN A 88 -4.30 8.95 -5.10
C GLN A 88 -2.82 8.62 -4.93
N ARG A 89 -2.32 7.58 -5.62
CA ARG A 89 -0.91 7.21 -5.62
C ARG A 89 -0.01 8.35 -6.11
N ARG A 90 -0.40 9.04 -7.19
CA ARG A 90 0.33 10.22 -7.68
C ARG A 90 0.33 11.34 -6.65
N ARG A 91 -0.81 11.62 -6.01
CA ARG A 91 -0.90 12.64 -4.96
C ARG A 91 -0.02 12.29 -3.76
N LEU A 92 -0.04 11.04 -3.29
CA LEU A 92 0.80 10.54 -2.19
C LEU A 92 2.30 10.70 -2.49
N LYS A 93 2.74 10.40 -3.73
CA LYS A 93 4.13 10.62 -4.15
C LYS A 93 4.51 12.10 -4.09
N ASN A 94 3.61 12.99 -4.51
CA ASN A 94 3.85 14.43 -4.47
C ASN A 94 3.85 14.98 -3.03
N MET A 95 3.02 14.44 -2.12
CA MET A 95 3.09 14.76 -0.70
C MET A 95 4.45 14.40 -0.11
N LEU A 96 4.97 13.20 -0.39
CA LEU A 96 6.29 12.77 0.08
C LEU A 96 7.39 13.72 -0.43
N ARG A 97 7.40 14.01 -1.74
CA ARG A 97 8.34 14.99 -2.33
C ARG A 97 8.25 16.37 -1.68
N ALA A 98 7.03 16.83 -1.39
CA ALA A 98 6.80 18.13 -0.76
C ALA A 98 7.32 18.15 0.69
N VAL A 99 7.11 17.07 1.44
CA VAL A 99 7.68 16.94 2.79
C VAL A 99 9.20 16.87 2.74
N ASP A 100 9.77 16.05 1.85
CA ASP A 100 11.22 15.94 1.67
C ASP A 100 11.82 17.32 1.37
N GLY A 101 11.20 18.09 0.46
CA GLY A 101 11.59 19.47 0.18
C GLY A 101 11.57 20.35 1.43
N ARG A 102 10.48 20.34 2.21
CA ARG A 102 10.37 21.14 3.42
C ARG A 102 11.34 20.74 4.53
N ILE A 103 11.67 19.45 4.66
CA ILE A 103 12.67 18.95 5.62
C ILE A 103 14.08 19.42 5.21
N ASN A 104 14.32 19.63 3.91
CA ASN A 104 15.57 20.15 3.37
C ASN A 104 15.50 21.66 3.08
N ASP A 105 14.68 22.40 3.84
CA ASP A 105 14.54 23.86 3.81
C ASP A 105 14.07 24.48 2.48
N ALA A 106 13.68 23.68 1.48
CA ALA A 106 13.17 24.18 0.22
C ALA A 106 11.88 24.99 0.41
N ASP A 107 11.78 26.14 -0.25
CA ASP A 107 10.57 26.95 -0.19
C ASP A 107 9.41 26.34 -1.00
N TYR A 108 8.20 26.84 -0.80
CA TYR A 108 7.01 26.30 -1.48
C TYR A 108 7.05 26.47 -3.00
N ARG A 109 7.79 27.47 -3.51
CA ARG A 109 7.94 27.71 -4.94
C ARG A 109 8.93 26.71 -5.54
N GLU A 110 10.06 26.47 -4.91
CA GLU A 110 11.04 25.45 -5.32
C GLU A 110 10.37 24.07 -5.39
N ILE A 111 9.55 23.73 -4.39
CA ILE A 111 8.75 22.49 -4.41
C ILE A 111 7.76 22.48 -5.59
N ALA A 112 7.09 23.61 -5.86
CA ALA A 112 6.18 23.71 -7.00
C ALA A 112 6.90 23.52 -8.33
N GLU A 113 8.09 24.09 -8.50
CA GLU A 113 8.89 24.01 -9.72
C GLU A 113 9.35 22.57 -9.99
N VAL A 114 9.68 21.80 -8.95
CA VAL A 114 10.00 20.37 -9.07
C VAL A 114 8.76 19.52 -9.41
N ILE A 115 7.59 19.84 -8.85
CA ILE A 115 6.37 19.05 -9.04
C ILE A 115 5.66 19.35 -10.36
N PHE A 116 5.61 20.63 -10.76
CA PHE A 116 4.81 21.12 -11.89
C PHE A 116 5.63 21.67 -13.05
N GLY A 117 6.93 21.91 -12.85
CA GLY A 117 7.83 22.51 -13.83
C GLY A 117 7.96 24.02 -13.68
N VAL A 118 9.18 24.52 -13.89
CA VAL A 118 9.53 25.96 -13.76
C VAL A 118 8.65 26.84 -14.65
N GLU A 119 8.47 26.47 -15.92
CA GLU A 119 7.66 27.22 -16.87
C GLU A 119 6.20 27.35 -16.41
N ARG A 120 5.63 26.26 -15.88
CA ARG A 120 4.23 26.24 -15.42
C ARG A 120 4.03 27.11 -14.18
N VAL A 121 5.02 27.14 -13.28
CA VAL A 121 5.00 27.99 -12.08
C VAL A 121 5.20 29.46 -12.44
N ALA A 122 6.05 29.75 -13.43
CA ALA A 122 6.33 31.12 -13.87
C ALA A 122 5.18 31.76 -14.69
N ALA A 123 4.23 30.96 -15.18
CA ALA A 123 3.12 31.43 -16.01
C ALA A 123 2.15 32.40 -15.29
N GLU A 124 2.12 32.39 -13.96
CA GLU A 124 1.25 33.23 -13.13
C GLU A 124 2.04 33.84 -11.95
N PRO A 125 1.67 35.02 -11.44
CA PRO A 125 2.28 35.58 -10.25
C PRO A 125 2.18 34.63 -9.04
N TRP A 126 3.33 34.25 -8.47
CA TRP A 126 3.41 33.21 -7.42
C TRP A 126 2.49 33.44 -6.22
N LYS A 127 2.36 34.69 -5.74
CA LYS A 127 1.57 35.03 -4.55
C LYS A 127 0.07 34.74 -4.71
N THR A 128 -0.43 34.67 -5.94
CA THR A 128 -1.86 34.47 -6.27
C THR A 128 -2.10 33.20 -7.09
N SER A 129 -1.08 32.37 -7.28
CA SER A 129 -1.17 31.16 -8.10
C SER A 129 -1.87 30.02 -7.35
N ALA A 130 -2.79 29.32 -8.02
CA ALA A 130 -3.41 28.11 -7.48
C ALA A 130 -2.38 26.99 -7.20
N LEU A 131 -1.23 26.99 -7.88
CA LEU A 131 -0.16 26.02 -7.62
C LEU A 131 0.45 26.20 -6.23
N ARG A 132 0.46 27.44 -5.71
CA ARG A 132 0.89 27.72 -4.34
C ARG A 132 0.00 27.00 -3.33
N ASP A 133 -1.31 27.11 -3.51
CA ASP A 133 -2.29 26.47 -2.63
C ASP A 133 -2.19 24.95 -2.71
N VAL A 134 -2.03 24.39 -3.91
CA VAL A 134 -1.83 22.94 -4.09
C VAL A 134 -0.57 22.46 -3.37
N VAL A 135 0.55 23.18 -3.45
CA VAL A 135 1.77 22.77 -2.72
C VAL A 135 1.60 22.91 -1.21
N LEU A 136 0.97 23.98 -0.72
CA LEU A 136 0.66 24.13 0.70
C LEU A 136 -0.15 22.93 1.22
N ASP A 137 -1.17 22.52 0.48
CA ASP A 137 -1.98 21.34 0.82
C ASP A 137 -1.18 20.04 0.74
N LEU A 138 -0.29 19.88 -0.25
CA LEU A 138 0.57 18.69 -0.34
C LEU A 138 1.52 18.58 0.86
N VAL A 139 2.11 19.69 1.29
CA VAL A 139 2.97 19.74 2.48
C VAL A 139 2.18 19.40 3.73
N LYS A 140 1.04 20.09 3.95
CA LYS A 140 0.19 19.88 5.11
C LYS A 140 -0.31 18.44 5.20
N ASP A 141 -0.87 17.92 4.12
CA ASP A 141 -1.37 16.54 4.07
C ASP A 141 -0.23 15.53 4.15
N GLY A 142 0.94 15.84 3.60
CA GLY A 142 2.13 14.99 3.68
C GLY A 142 2.60 14.80 5.12
N PHE A 143 2.70 15.89 5.88
CA PHE A 143 3.01 15.80 7.32
C PHE A 143 1.93 15.02 8.08
N ALA A 144 0.65 15.28 7.82
CA ALA A 144 -0.44 14.53 8.44
C ALA A 144 -0.42 13.02 8.09
N MET A 145 0.04 12.68 6.89
CA MET A 145 0.22 11.30 6.46
C MET A 145 1.36 10.62 7.23
N ILE A 146 2.49 11.30 7.42
CA ILE A 146 3.64 10.80 8.19
C ILE A 146 3.29 10.67 9.67
N ASP A 147 2.51 11.61 10.22
CA ASP A 147 2.01 11.62 11.60
C ASP A 147 0.88 10.59 11.85
N GLY A 148 1.02 9.41 11.27
CA GLY A 148 0.11 8.28 11.46
C GLY A 148 -1.08 8.21 10.49
N GLY A 149 -1.30 9.22 9.64
CA GLY A 149 -2.33 9.20 8.61
C GLY A 149 -2.17 8.05 7.61
N TYR A 150 -0.94 7.58 7.37
CA TYR A 150 -0.63 6.45 6.49
C TYR A 150 -1.38 5.15 6.83
N ARG A 151 -1.78 4.95 8.10
CA ARG A 151 -2.54 3.76 8.51
C ARG A 151 -3.88 3.64 7.78
N LYS A 152 -4.43 4.76 7.29
CA LYS A 152 -5.66 4.78 6.47
C LYS A 152 -5.46 4.14 5.10
N LEU A 153 -4.22 4.05 4.59
CA LEU A 153 -3.90 3.42 3.31
C LEU A 153 -3.98 1.89 3.37
N LEU A 154 -3.94 1.31 4.58
CA LEU A 154 -3.96 -0.13 4.78
C LEU A 154 -5.38 -0.74 4.69
N ARG A 155 -6.39 0.10 4.43
CA ARG A 155 -7.81 -0.28 4.50
C ARG A 155 -8.54 0.24 3.26
N HIS A 156 -9.48 -0.54 2.73
CA HIS A 156 -10.38 -0.01 1.72
C HIS A 156 -11.27 1.07 2.33
N ARG A 157 -11.38 2.22 1.66
CA ARG A 157 -12.31 3.28 2.03
C ARG A 157 -13.72 2.88 1.57
N ARG A 158 -14.40 2.06 2.38
CA ARG A 158 -15.80 1.70 2.13
C ARG A 158 -16.69 2.79 2.70
N ARG A 159 -17.58 3.34 1.87
CA ARG A 159 -18.73 4.11 2.34
C ARG A 159 -19.86 3.08 2.43
N PHE A 160 -20.35 2.82 3.64
CA PHE A 160 -21.57 2.06 3.86
C PHE A 160 -22.74 3.05 3.89
#